data_AF-A0A399QPR9-F1
#
_entry.id   AF-A0A399QPR9-F1
#
_cell.length_a   1.000
_cell.length_b   1.000
_cell.length_c   1.000
_cell.angle_alpha   90.00
_cell.angle_beta   90.00
_cell.angle_gamma   90.00
#
_symmetry.space_group_name_H-M   'P 1'
#
loop_
_entity.id
_entity.type
_entity.pdbx_description
1 polymer ?
#
loop_
_entity_poly.entity_id
_entity_poly.type
_entity_poly.pdbx_seq_one_letter_code
_entity_poly.pdbx_strand_id
1 'polypeptide(L)'
;MRWLATLICLLVLIWLGTGALIRLSEDLGDSAELSDPKLLNEGASPSDRTLDTNEEPIPALREQFLAAPLAGELFAEFLAASPSARQGFSSDRRRVANHLLKVAPRSTFARISLAELDFLSKDYAAATQHISKALALGGPSSSTLLDALAEMARNSQTRPFVASLIADQPRWSSTLIVRLASTSAQEKYLWSWADGDKRGEAAVVSALLRQNRLDLAYSAFLTFLEPEAATSITVPYDANFEGLRGAGPFSWTVDNKAASFEPNGGLAASSYGPSRKSIARQATKIPAGLNQASIVMSGSVTDRGNAFEWAIYCYHSRTPIWTMRATNLPSEPTAMTETFTVPESDCEFQRIELAGIPGDFPRTGRAVIQRFEIDLLERALTE
;
A
#
# COMPACT_ATOMS: atom_id res chain seq x y z
N MET A 1 25.23 28.31 -11.96
CA MET A 1 23.93 27.78 -11.49
C MET A 1 23.98 26.33 -10.99
N ARG A 2 24.80 25.42 -11.53
CA ARG A 2 24.89 24.01 -11.05
C ARG A 2 25.39 23.82 -9.60
N TRP A 3 26.19 24.75 -9.09
CA TRP A 3 26.75 24.68 -7.73
C TRP A 3 25.73 25.02 -6.62
N LEU A 4 24.72 25.84 -6.94
CA LEU A 4 23.67 26.20 -5.98
C LEU A 4 22.74 25.01 -5.69
N ALA A 5 22.43 24.21 -6.72
CA ALA A 5 21.60 23.02 -6.58
C ALA A 5 22.27 21.93 -5.72
N THR A 6 23.60 21.81 -5.80
CA THR A 6 24.37 20.86 -4.98
C THR A 6 24.41 21.29 -3.51
N LEU A 7 24.52 22.59 -3.25
CA LEU A 7 24.56 23.15 -1.89
C LEU A 7 23.20 23.06 -1.19
N ILE A 8 22.11 23.29 -1.92
CA ILE A 8 20.74 23.11 -1.41
C ILE A 8 20.46 21.63 -1.10
N CYS A 9 20.89 20.71 -1.97
CA CYS A 9 20.72 19.27 -1.73
C CYS A 9 21.50 18.79 -0.50
N LEU A 10 22.71 19.31 -0.28
CA LEU A 10 23.53 18.98 0.89
C LEU A 10 22.92 19.53 2.19
N LEU A 11 22.37 20.75 2.17
CA LEU A 11 21.68 21.34 3.32
C LEU A 11 20.39 20.58 3.69
N VAL A 12 19.63 20.12 2.70
CA VAL A 12 18.43 19.29 2.94
C VAL A 12 18.79 17.93 3.53
N LEU A 13 19.90 17.31 3.10
CA LEU A 13 20.38 16.06 3.68
C LEU A 13 20.87 16.21 5.13
N ILE A 14 21.54 17.33 5.45
CA ILE A 14 21.95 17.64 6.83
C ILE A 14 20.72 17.87 7.70
N TRP A 15 19.73 18.63 7.20
CA TRP A 15 18.51 18.94 7.95
C TRP A 15 17.64 17.69 8.21
N LEU A 16 17.53 16.79 7.24
CA LEU A 16 16.87 15.49 7.40
C LEU A 16 17.61 14.56 8.36
N GLY A 17 18.95 14.57 8.34
CA GLY A 17 19.78 13.76 9.24
C GLY A 17 19.70 14.21 10.70
N THR A 18 19.68 15.52 10.97
CA THR A 18 19.62 16.04 12.34
C THR A 18 18.19 16.03 12.91
N GLY A 19 17.17 16.29 12.10
CA GLY A 19 15.78 16.34 12.57
C GLY A 19 15.19 14.96 12.90
N ALA A 20 15.59 13.91 12.16
CA ALA A 20 15.07 12.56 12.39
C ALA A 20 15.64 11.90 13.66
N LEU A 21 16.89 12.22 14.03
CA LEU A 21 17.53 11.66 15.23
C LEU A 21 17.03 12.30 16.53
N ILE A 22 16.71 13.60 16.53
CA ILE A 22 16.15 14.30 17.71
C ILE A 22 14.71 13.84 17.99
N ARG A 23 13.90 13.59 16.95
CA ARG A 23 12.53 13.08 17.13
C ARG A 23 12.48 11.62 17.60
N LEU A 24 13.49 10.81 17.29
CA LEU A 24 13.58 9.43 17.79
C LEU A 24 13.90 9.36 19.29
N SER A 25 14.49 10.39 19.90
CA SER A 25 14.73 10.44 21.35
C SER A 25 13.54 10.97 22.15
N GLU A 26 12.70 11.84 21.58
CA GLU A 26 11.50 12.36 22.26
C GLU A 26 10.34 11.35 22.27
N ASP A 27 10.15 10.59 21.20
CA ASP A 27 9.01 9.65 21.06
C ASP A 27 9.16 8.35 21.88
N LEU A 28 10.34 8.11 22.47
CA LEU A 28 10.59 7.01 23.41
C LEU A 28 10.20 7.37 24.86
N GLY A 29 9.84 8.63 25.14
CA GLY A 29 9.56 9.13 26.48
C GLY A 29 8.09 9.16 26.92
N ASP A 30 7.12 9.16 25.99
CA ASP A 30 5.79 9.73 26.30
C ASP A 30 4.57 8.84 25.96
N SER A 31 4.75 7.51 25.90
CA SER A 31 3.64 6.58 25.60
C SER A 31 3.37 5.58 26.72
N ALA A 32 2.89 6.07 27.87
CA ALA A 32 2.28 5.25 28.90
C ALA A 32 1.20 6.03 29.68
N GLU A 33 0.09 6.38 29.03
CA GLU A 33 -1.16 6.74 29.73
C GLU A 33 -2.23 5.68 29.46
N LEU A 34 -2.44 4.77 30.42
CA LEU A 34 -3.72 4.13 30.66
C LEU A 34 -3.87 3.79 32.16
N SER A 35 -4.87 4.44 32.76
CA SER A 35 -5.77 3.93 33.80
C SER A 35 -5.27 3.77 35.26
N ASP A 36 -5.85 4.65 36.08
CA ASP A 36 -6.33 4.50 37.46
C ASP A 36 -5.31 4.45 38.64
N PRO A 37 -5.30 5.49 39.52
CA PRO A 37 -4.38 5.58 40.64
C PRO A 37 -5.06 5.14 41.94
N LYS A 38 -4.67 3.98 42.46
CA LYS A 38 -4.61 3.72 43.90
C LYS A 38 -4.06 2.32 44.13
N LEU A 39 -2.79 2.26 44.50
CA LEU A 39 -2.25 1.54 45.67
C LEU A 39 -0.72 1.49 45.56
N LEU A 40 -0.07 2.20 46.49
CA LEU A 40 1.23 1.87 47.12
C LEU A 40 2.40 1.59 46.16
N ASN A 41 3.41 2.47 46.08
CA ASN A 41 4.49 2.55 47.07
C ASN A 41 5.60 3.49 46.57
N GLU A 42 6.24 4.20 47.50
CA GLU A 42 7.38 5.08 47.29
C GLU A 42 8.56 4.35 46.63
N GLY A 43 9.13 4.92 45.57
CA GLY A 43 10.36 4.41 44.97
C GLY A 43 10.66 4.98 43.58
N ALA A 44 11.28 6.16 43.56
CA ALA A 44 12.06 6.75 42.46
C ALA A 44 11.37 6.91 41.08
N SER A 45 10.90 8.12 40.79
CA SER A 45 10.65 8.58 39.41
C SER A 45 11.95 8.71 38.62
N PRO A 46 12.08 8.12 37.42
CA PRO A 46 13.27 8.21 36.57
C PRO A 46 13.18 9.36 35.55
N SER A 47 12.68 10.52 35.95
CA SER A 47 12.41 11.64 35.04
C SER A 47 12.95 12.96 35.60
N ASP A 48 14.27 13.16 35.56
CA ASP A 48 14.89 14.52 35.49
C ASP A 48 16.43 14.55 35.41
N ARG A 49 17.12 13.44 35.09
CA ARG A 49 18.57 13.48 34.87
C ARG A 49 18.90 14.12 33.52
N THR A 50 18.95 15.44 33.50
CA THR A 50 19.74 16.20 32.53
C THR A 50 21.22 15.86 32.78
N LEU A 51 21.76 14.94 31.99
CA LEU A 51 23.18 14.57 32.01
C LEU A 51 24.01 15.80 31.64
N ASP A 52 24.80 16.30 32.59
CA ASP A 52 25.83 17.31 32.34
C ASP A 52 26.82 16.74 31.32
N THR A 53 26.82 17.30 30.10
CA THR A 53 27.50 16.75 28.92
C THR A 53 29.04 16.78 29.00
N ASN A 54 29.61 17.25 30.10
CA ASN A 54 31.05 17.38 30.29
C ASN A 54 31.68 16.32 31.21
N GLU A 55 30.90 15.50 31.93
CA GLU A 55 31.44 14.33 32.63
C GLU A 55 31.47 13.12 31.70
N GLU A 56 32.63 12.48 31.58
CA GLU A 56 32.77 11.25 30.80
C GLU A 56 31.79 10.19 31.33
N PRO A 57 30.80 9.71 30.56
CA PRO A 57 29.76 8.77 31.02
C PRO A 57 30.31 7.36 31.36
N ILE A 58 31.62 7.18 31.29
CA ILE A 58 32.31 5.88 31.31
C ILE A 58 32.29 5.22 32.71
N PRO A 59 32.47 5.92 33.85
CA PRO A 59 32.50 5.28 35.17
C PRO A 59 31.15 4.67 35.58
N ALA A 60 30.04 5.37 35.37
CA ALA A 60 28.70 4.90 35.73
C ALA A 60 28.27 3.68 34.88
N LEU A 61 28.53 3.73 33.57
CA LEU A 61 28.29 2.59 32.66
C LEU A 61 29.13 1.37 33.06
N ARG A 62 30.36 1.58 33.56
CA ARG A 62 31.23 0.49 34.00
C ARG A 62 30.68 -0.22 35.25
N GLU A 63 30.22 0.51 36.26
CA GLU A 63 29.63 -0.10 37.47
C GLU A 63 28.37 -0.89 37.13
N GLN A 64 27.49 -0.34 36.29
CA GLN A 64 26.29 -1.04 35.81
C GLN A 64 26.64 -2.30 35.00
N PHE A 65 27.67 -2.22 34.14
CA PHE A 65 28.14 -3.37 33.37
C PHE A 65 28.67 -4.50 34.26
N LEU A 66 29.41 -4.16 35.33
CA LEU A 66 29.89 -5.14 36.29
C LEU A 66 28.74 -5.79 37.08
N ALA A 67 27.66 -5.05 37.33
CA ALA A 67 26.47 -5.57 38.00
C ALA A 67 25.63 -6.51 37.10
N ALA A 68 25.55 -6.21 35.79
CA ALA A 68 24.75 -6.99 34.84
C ALA A 68 25.43 -7.09 33.45
N PRO A 69 26.47 -7.92 33.28
CA PRO A 69 27.28 -7.97 32.06
C PRO A 69 26.54 -8.49 30.82
N LEU A 70 25.36 -9.08 31.02
CA LEU A 70 24.48 -9.58 29.96
C LEU A 70 23.24 -8.71 29.75
N ALA A 71 23.11 -7.57 30.45
CA ALA A 71 22.02 -6.62 30.23
C ALA A 71 22.20 -5.94 28.87
N GLY A 72 21.22 -6.09 27.98
CA GLY A 72 21.28 -5.53 26.64
C GLY A 72 21.15 -4.00 26.62
N GLU A 73 20.51 -3.44 27.65
CA GLU A 73 20.20 -2.01 27.79
C GLU A 73 21.48 -1.15 27.83
N LEU A 74 22.49 -1.58 28.58
CA LEU A 74 23.75 -0.83 28.74
C LEU A 74 24.51 -0.68 27.43
N PHE A 75 24.48 -1.73 26.60
CA PHE A 75 25.10 -1.67 25.27
C PHE A 75 24.30 -0.78 24.31
N ALA A 76 22.98 -0.73 24.47
CA ALA A 76 22.14 0.18 23.69
C ALA A 76 22.41 1.65 24.08
N GLU A 77 22.50 1.94 25.37
CA GLU A 77 22.87 3.28 25.88
C GLU A 77 24.25 3.72 25.36
N PHE A 78 25.26 2.84 25.42
CA PHE A 78 26.58 3.14 24.88
C PHE A 78 26.55 3.48 23.37
N LEU A 79 25.80 2.69 22.60
CA LEU A 79 25.66 2.87 21.16
C LEU A 79 24.86 4.13 20.80
N ALA A 80 23.92 4.55 21.65
CA ALA A 80 23.17 5.80 21.54
C ALA A 80 24.04 7.03 21.87
N ALA A 81 24.90 6.92 22.89
CA ALA A 81 25.79 7.99 23.32
C ALA A 81 27.00 8.21 22.37
N SER A 82 27.29 7.24 21.50
CA SER A 82 28.45 7.27 20.61
C SER A 82 28.08 7.72 19.18
N PRO A 83 28.39 8.96 18.75
CA PRO A 83 28.06 9.43 17.40
C PRO A 83 28.85 8.70 16.31
N SER A 84 28.20 8.37 15.20
CA SER A 84 28.79 7.67 14.04
C SER A 84 29.85 8.46 13.27
N ALA A 85 29.79 9.79 13.30
CA ALA A 85 30.57 10.66 12.42
C ALA A 85 32.06 10.79 12.79
N ARG A 86 32.51 10.28 13.95
CA ARG A 86 33.91 10.38 14.38
C ARG A 86 34.74 9.22 13.83
N GLN A 87 35.72 9.53 12.97
CA GLN A 87 36.55 8.57 12.19
C GLN A 87 37.29 7.47 12.98
N GLY A 88 37.33 7.52 14.32
CA GLY A 88 37.94 6.47 15.16
C GLY A 88 36.94 5.54 15.89
N PHE A 89 35.66 5.89 15.98
CA PHE A 89 34.69 5.16 16.82
C PHE A 89 33.94 4.05 16.08
N SER A 90 34.12 3.93 14.76
CA SER A 90 33.38 2.96 13.93
C SER A 90 33.70 1.50 14.29
N SER A 91 34.97 1.19 14.60
CA SER A 91 35.38 -0.16 15.03
C SER A 91 34.79 -0.54 16.38
N ASP A 92 34.76 0.40 17.32
CA ASP A 92 34.31 0.16 18.69
C ASP A 92 32.79 0.00 18.73
N ARG A 93 32.06 0.90 18.06
CA ARG A 93 30.60 0.76 17.88
C ARG A 93 30.24 -0.56 17.21
N ARG A 94 30.98 -0.96 16.16
CA ARG A 94 30.74 -2.27 15.50
C ARG A 94 30.97 -3.44 16.44
N ARG A 95 32.04 -3.43 17.25
CA ARG A 95 32.31 -4.47 18.25
C ARG A 95 31.18 -4.56 19.27
N VAL A 96 30.73 -3.43 19.79
CA VAL A 96 29.62 -3.36 20.75
C VAL A 96 28.31 -3.83 20.14
N ALA A 97 27.93 -3.35 18.95
CA ALA A 97 26.69 -3.77 18.29
C ALA A 97 26.68 -5.27 17.95
N ASN A 98 27.81 -5.83 17.51
CA ASN A 98 27.94 -7.27 17.29
C ASN A 98 27.84 -8.06 18.60
N HIS A 99 28.43 -7.56 19.69
CA HIS A 99 28.29 -8.19 21.01
C HIS A 99 26.84 -8.16 21.49
N LEU A 100 26.16 -7.01 21.35
CA LEU A 100 24.75 -6.87 21.69
C LEU A 100 23.88 -7.83 20.87
N LEU A 101 24.18 -8.09 19.59
CA LEU A 101 23.46 -9.13 18.83
C LEU A 101 23.73 -10.57 19.29
N LYS A 102 24.86 -10.84 19.93
CA LYS A 102 25.12 -12.17 20.53
C LYS A 102 24.29 -12.38 21.79
N VAL A 103 24.16 -11.35 22.62
CA VAL A 103 23.40 -11.40 23.89
C VAL A 103 21.91 -11.22 23.66
N ALA A 104 21.52 -10.33 22.75
CA ALA A 104 20.14 -10.02 22.38
C ALA A 104 19.95 -10.06 20.84
N PRO A 105 19.79 -11.25 20.23
CA PRO A 105 19.68 -11.40 18.76
C PRO A 105 18.50 -10.66 18.11
N ARG A 106 17.49 -10.30 18.89
CA ARG A 106 16.30 -9.55 18.46
C ARG A 106 16.42 -8.04 18.70
N SER A 107 17.59 -7.53 19.10
CA SER A 107 17.82 -6.09 19.28
C SER A 107 17.74 -5.38 17.92
N THR A 108 16.65 -4.65 17.69
CA THR A 108 16.48 -3.79 16.50
C THR A 108 17.52 -2.67 16.51
N PHE A 109 17.80 -2.10 17.67
CA PHE A 109 18.77 -1.03 17.85
C PHE A 109 20.20 -1.41 17.41
N ALA A 110 20.67 -2.61 17.79
CA ALA A 110 21.97 -3.11 17.34
C ALA A 110 22.03 -3.30 15.82
N ARG A 111 20.93 -3.78 15.20
CA ARG A 111 20.83 -3.93 13.75
C ARG A 111 20.86 -2.58 13.04
N ILE A 112 20.13 -1.59 13.55
CA ILE A 112 20.13 -0.22 12.99
C ILE A 112 21.54 0.39 13.09
N SER A 113 22.22 0.21 14.22
CA SER A 113 23.59 0.68 14.40
C SER A 113 24.57 0.04 13.41
N LEU A 114 24.47 -1.28 13.19
CA LEU A 114 25.28 -1.96 12.17
C LEU A 114 24.95 -1.49 10.76
N ALA A 115 23.66 -1.29 10.44
CA ALA A 115 23.25 -0.78 9.15
C ALA A 115 23.85 0.60 8.83
N GLU A 116 23.85 1.51 9.82
CA GLU A 116 24.48 2.82 9.70
C GLU A 116 26.00 2.69 9.44
N LEU A 117 26.69 1.88 10.24
CA LEU A 117 28.14 1.68 10.10
C LEU A 117 28.50 1.06 8.74
N ASP A 118 27.72 0.08 8.27
CA ASP A 118 27.89 -0.56 6.97
C ASP A 118 27.65 0.41 5.82
N PHE A 119 26.62 1.26 5.93
CA PHE A 119 26.32 2.29 4.94
C PHE A 119 27.47 3.31 4.85
N LEU A 120 28.01 3.76 5.98
CA LEU A 120 29.15 4.69 6.03
C LEU A 120 30.43 4.07 5.43
N SER A 121 30.64 2.76 5.61
CA SER A 121 31.74 2.03 4.96
C SER A 121 31.47 1.65 3.50
N LYS A 122 30.34 2.07 2.92
CA LYS A 122 29.88 1.72 1.56
C LYS A 122 29.61 0.23 1.34
N ASP A 123 29.42 -0.53 2.42
CA ASP A 123 28.92 -1.91 2.37
C ASP A 123 27.39 -1.89 2.35
N TYR A 124 26.83 -1.45 1.21
CA TYR A 124 25.40 -1.29 1.05
C TYR A 124 24.63 -2.62 1.12
N ALA A 125 25.29 -3.73 0.77
CA ALA A 125 24.72 -5.06 0.90
C ALA A 125 24.46 -5.41 2.36
N ALA A 126 25.47 -5.29 3.23
CA ALA A 126 25.31 -5.53 4.66
C ALA A 126 24.30 -4.56 5.29
N ALA A 127 24.39 -3.27 4.93
CA ALA A 127 23.49 -2.24 5.45
C ALA A 127 22.01 -2.58 5.21
N THR A 128 21.65 -2.90 3.96
CA THR A 128 20.28 -3.26 3.59
C THR A 128 19.82 -4.53 4.31
N GLN A 129 20.67 -5.56 4.43
CA GLN A 129 20.32 -6.78 5.18
C GLN A 129 20.03 -6.50 6.66
N HIS A 130 20.80 -5.63 7.30
CA HIS A 130 20.54 -5.24 8.69
C HIS A 130 19.23 -4.48 8.84
N ILE A 131 18.90 -3.57 7.92
CA ILE A 131 17.61 -2.87 7.88
C ILE A 131 16.46 -3.87 7.68
N SER A 132 16.57 -4.79 6.73
CA SER A 132 15.56 -5.82 6.46
C SER A 132 15.27 -6.67 7.71
N LYS A 133 16.33 -7.12 8.39
CA LYS A 133 16.19 -7.89 9.64
C LYS A 133 15.57 -7.06 10.77
N ALA A 134 15.88 -5.77 10.86
CA ALA A 134 15.23 -4.88 11.83
C ALA A 134 13.73 -4.68 11.51
N LEU A 135 13.37 -4.46 10.24
CA LEU A 135 11.98 -4.36 9.79
C LEU A 135 11.17 -5.64 10.04
N ALA A 136 11.78 -6.81 9.86
CA ALA A 136 11.14 -8.09 10.14
C ALA A 136 10.82 -8.30 11.64
N LEU A 137 11.55 -7.64 12.53
CA LEU A 137 11.29 -7.66 13.98
C LEU A 137 10.20 -6.64 14.38
N GLY A 138 9.89 -5.66 13.53
CA GLY A 138 8.94 -4.58 13.79
C GLY A 138 9.48 -3.54 14.77
N GLY A 139 8.59 -2.68 15.28
CA GLY A 139 8.90 -1.64 16.27
C GLY A 139 8.68 -0.20 15.77
N PRO A 140 8.83 0.80 16.65
CA PRO A 140 8.47 2.20 16.36
C PRO A 140 9.28 2.78 15.19
N SER A 141 10.53 2.36 15.00
CA SER A 141 11.39 2.85 13.91
C SER A 141 11.08 2.26 12.52
N SER A 142 10.06 1.39 12.39
CA SER A 142 9.76 0.71 11.11
C SER A 142 9.47 1.70 9.98
N SER A 143 8.79 2.80 10.29
CA SER A 143 8.53 3.84 9.29
C SER A 143 9.81 4.50 8.80
N THR A 144 10.69 4.94 9.70
CA THR A 144 11.97 5.58 9.35
C THR A 144 12.87 4.66 8.55
N LEU A 145 12.88 3.36 8.88
CA LEU A 145 13.66 2.36 8.14
C LEU A 145 13.14 2.12 6.72
N LEU A 146 11.82 2.13 6.54
CA LEU A 146 11.23 2.08 5.20
C LEU A 146 11.56 3.33 4.38
N ASP A 147 11.61 4.52 5.01
CA ASP A 147 12.04 5.75 4.33
C ASP A 147 13.52 5.70 3.93
N ALA A 148 14.38 5.16 4.79
CA ALA A 148 15.78 4.93 4.47
C ALA A 148 15.94 3.97 3.27
N LEU A 149 15.21 2.84 3.25
CA LEU A 149 15.23 1.93 2.09
C LEU A 149 14.67 2.60 0.83
N ALA A 150 13.64 3.43 0.95
CA ALA A 150 13.09 4.15 -0.19
C ALA A 150 14.11 5.12 -0.79
N GLU A 151 14.85 5.86 0.04
CA GLU A 151 15.93 6.74 -0.40
C GLU A 151 17.09 5.95 -1.02
N MET A 152 17.47 4.82 -0.42
CA MET A 152 18.44 3.89 -1.00
C MET A 152 17.99 3.33 -2.36
N ALA A 153 16.70 3.09 -2.57
CA ALA A 153 16.19 2.61 -3.87
C ALA A 153 16.27 3.69 -4.97
N ARG A 154 16.22 4.98 -4.60
CA ARG A 154 16.34 6.08 -5.56
C ARG A 154 17.77 6.23 -6.08
N ASN A 155 18.77 6.05 -5.21
CA ASN A 155 20.18 6.13 -5.59
C ASN A 155 20.62 4.89 -6.39
N SER A 156 21.22 5.11 -7.57
CA SER A 156 21.62 4.03 -8.49
C SER A 156 22.68 3.09 -7.92
N GLN A 157 23.51 3.53 -6.98
CA GLN A 157 24.55 2.70 -6.35
C GLN A 157 23.95 1.72 -5.32
N THR A 158 22.92 2.14 -4.60
CA THR A 158 22.29 1.34 -3.52
C THR A 158 21.07 0.55 -4.00
N ARG A 159 20.45 0.97 -5.11
CA ARG A 159 19.25 0.34 -5.69
C ARG A 159 19.35 -1.17 -5.90
N PRO A 160 20.43 -1.75 -6.44
CA PRO A 160 20.50 -3.20 -6.67
C PRO A 160 20.35 -4.02 -5.38
N PHE A 161 20.83 -3.50 -4.24
CA PHE A 161 20.72 -4.17 -2.95
C PHE A 161 19.30 -4.14 -2.40
N VAL A 162 18.59 -3.02 -2.57
CA VAL A 162 17.16 -2.93 -2.21
C VAL A 162 16.33 -3.86 -3.12
N ALA A 163 16.63 -3.90 -4.42
CA ALA A 163 15.98 -4.81 -5.37
C ALA A 163 16.15 -6.28 -4.95
N SER A 164 17.36 -6.67 -4.56
CA SER A 164 17.65 -8.02 -4.06
C SER A 164 16.83 -8.37 -2.82
N LEU A 165 16.61 -7.43 -1.90
CA LEU A 165 15.76 -7.68 -0.73
C LEU A 165 14.29 -7.86 -1.07
N ILE A 166 13.77 -7.09 -2.04
CA ILE A 166 12.37 -7.17 -2.45
C ILE A 166 12.10 -8.51 -3.17
N ALA A 167 13.07 -9.03 -3.91
CA ALA A 167 12.96 -10.31 -4.61
C ALA A 167 12.63 -11.49 -3.67
N ASP A 168 13.09 -11.44 -2.41
CA ASP A 168 12.77 -12.45 -1.38
C ASP A 168 11.34 -12.29 -0.80
N GLN A 169 10.56 -11.32 -1.28
CA GLN A 169 9.19 -11.00 -0.88
C GLN A 169 8.96 -10.93 0.65
N PRO A 170 9.78 -10.19 1.42
CA PRO A 170 9.56 -10.06 2.84
C PRO A 170 8.23 -9.35 3.12
N ARG A 171 7.54 -9.67 4.23
CA ARG A 171 6.21 -9.11 4.54
C ARG A 171 6.13 -7.57 4.47
N TRP A 172 7.22 -6.87 4.76
CA TRP A 172 7.31 -5.41 4.72
C TRP A 172 7.52 -4.81 3.31
N SER A 173 7.87 -5.62 2.28
CA SER A 173 8.19 -5.15 0.93
C SER A 173 7.04 -4.38 0.29
N SER A 174 5.81 -4.88 0.43
CA SER A 174 4.60 -4.23 -0.10
C SER A 174 4.47 -2.79 0.40
N THR A 175 4.74 -2.52 1.68
CA THR A 175 4.74 -1.16 2.25
C THR A 175 5.84 -0.29 1.64
N LEU A 176 7.03 -0.85 1.41
CA LEU A 176 8.11 -0.14 0.72
C LEU A 176 7.72 0.21 -0.73
N ILE A 177 7.13 -0.74 -1.45
CA ILE A 177 6.63 -0.54 -2.83
C ILE A 177 5.57 0.57 -2.87
N VAL A 178 4.64 0.62 -1.91
CA VAL A 178 3.66 1.73 -1.80
C VAL A 178 4.37 3.09 -1.68
N ARG A 179 5.39 3.19 -0.81
CA ARG A 179 6.15 4.45 -0.60
C ARG A 179 6.98 4.85 -1.81
N LEU A 180 7.55 3.86 -2.49
CA LEU A 180 8.28 4.09 -3.74
C LEU A 180 7.34 4.56 -4.84
N ALA A 181 6.17 3.95 -4.96
CA ALA A 181 5.16 4.34 -5.93
C ALA A 181 4.65 5.77 -5.72
N SER A 182 4.60 6.26 -4.47
CA SER A 182 4.19 7.63 -4.16
C SER A 182 5.26 8.69 -4.41
N THR A 183 6.52 8.30 -4.66
CA THR A 183 7.64 9.25 -4.69
C THR A 183 8.61 9.08 -5.86
N SER A 184 8.57 7.97 -6.59
CA SER A 184 9.55 7.64 -7.62
C SER A 184 9.05 8.02 -9.02
N ALA A 185 9.93 8.69 -9.78
CA ALA A 185 9.77 8.91 -11.21
C ALA A 185 10.29 7.75 -12.08
N GLN A 186 10.81 6.67 -11.49
CA GLN A 186 11.44 5.57 -12.24
C GLN A 186 10.52 4.35 -12.31
N GLU A 187 9.48 4.47 -13.13
CA GLU A 187 8.40 3.48 -13.34
C GLU A 187 8.92 2.08 -13.65
N LYS A 188 9.96 1.99 -14.49
CA LYS A 188 10.56 0.72 -14.92
C LYS A 188 10.98 -0.18 -13.76
N TYR A 189 11.56 0.38 -12.70
CA TYR A 189 12.01 -0.43 -11.55
C TYR A 189 10.84 -0.81 -10.65
N LEU A 190 9.89 0.10 -10.46
CA LEU A 190 8.72 -0.12 -9.64
C LEU A 190 7.92 -1.33 -10.15
N TRP A 191 7.72 -1.44 -11.46
CA TRP A 191 7.05 -2.59 -12.06
C TRP A 191 7.82 -3.88 -11.83
N SER A 192 9.13 -3.90 -12.10
CA SER A 192 9.96 -5.09 -11.90
C SER A 192 10.02 -5.59 -10.45
N TRP A 193 9.78 -4.70 -9.48
CA TRP A 193 9.78 -5.05 -8.06
C TRP A 193 8.42 -5.50 -7.55
N ALA A 194 7.35 -5.04 -8.19
CA ALA A 194 5.99 -5.46 -7.88
C ALA A 194 5.61 -6.77 -8.59
N ASP A 195 6.25 -7.07 -9.72
CA ASP A 195 5.97 -8.26 -10.53
C ASP A 195 6.06 -9.55 -9.70
N GLY A 196 4.98 -10.34 -9.70
CA GLY A 196 4.85 -11.57 -8.92
C GLY A 196 4.51 -11.39 -7.44
N ASP A 197 4.56 -10.17 -6.88
CA ASP A 197 4.01 -9.85 -5.55
C ASP A 197 2.63 -9.22 -5.69
N LYS A 198 1.57 -10.01 -5.54
CA LYS A 198 0.18 -9.55 -5.68
C LYS A 198 -0.18 -8.37 -4.77
N ARG A 199 0.47 -8.24 -3.60
CA ARG A 199 0.26 -7.07 -2.72
C ARG A 199 1.00 -5.86 -3.26
N GLY A 200 2.21 -6.05 -3.78
CA GLY A 200 3.00 -5.06 -4.50
C GLY A 200 2.30 -4.51 -5.74
N GLU A 201 1.76 -5.39 -6.60
CA GLU A 201 1.01 -5.02 -7.81
C GLU A 201 -0.17 -4.09 -7.47
N ALA A 202 -1.03 -4.51 -6.53
CA ALA A 202 -2.16 -3.70 -6.08
C ALA A 202 -1.73 -2.38 -5.41
N ALA A 203 -0.62 -2.40 -4.66
CA ALA A 203 -0.03 -1.22 -4.04
C ALA A 203 0.42 -0.18 -5.07
N VAL A 204 1.10 -0.61 -6.14
CA VAL A 204 1.56 0.25 -7.24
C VAL A 204 0.37 0.91 -7.91
N VAL A 205 -0.61 0.11 -8.34
CA VAL A 205 -1.82 0.62 -9.01
C VAL A 205 -2.55 1.63 -8.11
N SER A 206 -2.78 1.29 -6.85
CA SER A 206 -3.45 2.17 -5.88
C SER A 206 -2.69 3.48 -5.64
N ALA A 207 -1.37 3.44 -5.58
CA ALA A 207 -0.55 4.63 -5.38
C ALA A 207 -0.57 5.56 -6.60
N LEU A 208 -0.58 5.02 -7.82
CA LEU A 208 -0.69 5.80 -9.06
C LEU A 208 -2.07 6.47 -9.16
N LEU A 209 -3.14 5.77 -8.77
CA LEU A 209 -4.49 6.35 -8.72
C LEU A 209 -4.61 7.50 -7.71
N ARG A 210 -4.03 7.37 -6.52
CA ARG A 210 -4.02 8.47 -5.52
C ARG A 210 -3.30 9.72 -6.02
N GLN A 211 -2.39 9.58 -6.97
CA GLN A 211 -1.67 10.68 -7.62
C GLN A 211 -2.39 11.21 -8.87
N ASN A 212 -3.61 10.73 -9.15
CA ASN A 212 -4.35 11.05 -10.36
C ASN A 212 -3.65 10.65 -11.68
N ARG A 213 -2.81 9.61 -11.64
CA ARG A 213 -2.09 9.10 -12.82
C ARG A 213 -2.81 7.87 -13.38
N LEU A 214 -4.05 8.06 -13.84
CA LEU A 214 -4.96 6.97 -14.22
C LEU A 214 -4.42 6.09 -15.36
N ASP A 215 -3.85 6.69 -16.42
CA ASP A 215 -3.28 5.93 -17.54
C ASP A 215 -2.16 5.01 -17.10
N LEU A 216 -1.25 5.51 -16.27
CA LEU A 216 -0.13 4.72 -15.78
C LEU A 216 -0.58 3.65 -14.79
N ALA A 217 -1.61 3.94 -13.99
CA ALA A 217 -2.23 2.92 -13.15
C ALA A 217 -2.82 1.80 -14.00
N TYR A 218 -3.48 2.14 -15.11
CA TYR A 218 -4.06 1.16 -16.03
C TYR A 218 -2.97 0.38 -16.80
N SER A 219 -1.92 1.05 -17.31
CA SER A 219 -0.78 0.38 -17.94
C SER A 219 -0.06 -0.57 -16.96
N ALA A 220 0.09 -0.16 -15.70
CA ALA A 220 0.64 -1.04 -14.66
C ALA A 220 -0.26 -2.25 -14.42
N PHE A 221 -1.58 -2.05 -14.31
CA PHE A 221 -2.55 -3.14 -14.21
C PHE A 221 -2.42 -4.13 -15.37
N LEU A 222 -2.38 -3.65 -16.63
CA LEU A 222 -2.21 -4.48 -17.81
C LEU A 222 -0.87 -5.24 -17.79
N THR A 223 0.19 -4.62 -17.29
CA THR A 223 1.52 -5.25 -17.16
C THR A 223 1.53 -6.39 -16.14
N PHE A 224 0.68 -6.31 -15.10
CA PHE A 224 0.59 -7.31 -14.04
C PHE A 224 -0.41 -8.43 -14.34
N LEU A 225 -1.12 -8.38 -15.47
CA LEU A 225 -2.00 -9.47 -15.89
C LEU A 225 -1.18 -10.71 -16.24
N GLU A 226 -1.71 -11.88 -15.88
CA GLU A 226 -1.17 -13.15 -16.38
C GLU A 226 -1.30 -13.17 -17.92
N PRO A 227 -0.36 -13.78 -18.67
CA PRO A 227 -0.36 -13.75 -20.14
C PRO A 227 -1.69 -14.20 -20.76
N GLU A 228 -2.35 -15.19 -20.16
CA GLU A 228 -3.66 -15.70 -20.58
C GLU A 228 -4.76 -14.64 -20.43
N ALA A 229 -4.77 -13.93 -19.30
CA ALA A 229 -5.71 -12.84 -19.03
C ALA A 229 -5.45 -11.62 -19.93
N ALA A 230 -4.19 -11.36 -20.28
CA ALA A 230 -3.81 -10.25 -21.15
C ALA A 230 -4.31 -10.40 -22.60
N THR A 231 -4.50 -11.64 -23.08
CA THR A 231 -5.02 -11.90 -24.43
C THR A 231 -6.54 -11.88 -24.53
N SER A 232 -7.24 -11.88 -23.40
CA SER A 232 -8.70 -11.99 -23.30
C SER A 232 -9.32 -10.80 -22.55
N ILE A 233 -8.67 -9.63 -22.62
CA ILE A 233 -9.15 -8.41 -21.95
C ILE A 233 -10.50 -8.00 -22.54
N THR A 234 -11.48 -7.94 -21.65
CA THR A 234 -12.83 -7.44 -21.91
C THR A 234 -13.01 -6.04 -21.33
N VAL A 235 -14.07 -5.34 -21.72
CA VAL A 235 -14.48 -4.06 -21.13
C VAL A 235 -15.92 -4.23 -20.59
N PRO A 236 -16.14 -4.24 -19.26
CA PRO A 236 -15.16 -4.34 -18.16
C PRO A 236 -14.25 -5.57 -18.22
N TYR A 237 -13.12 -5.54 -17.51
CA TYR A 237 -12.26 -6.71 -17.31
C TYR A 237 -13.02 -7.80 -16.56
N ASP A 238 -12.83 -9.06 -16.92
CA ASP A 238 -13.57 -10.19 -16.34
C ASP A 238 -15.09 -10.00 -16.52
N ALA A 239 -15.52 -9.75 -17.76
CA ALA A 239 -16.93 -9.57 -18.13
C ALA A 239 -17.84 -10.74 -17.70
N ASN A 240 -17.31 -11.96 -17.61
CA ASN A 240 -18.04 -13.16 -17.21
C ASN A 240 -17.99 -13.42 -15.69
N PHE A 241 -17.32 -12.58 -14.91
CA PHE A 241 -17.14 -12.76 -13.46
C PHE A 241 -16.58 -14.15 -13.11
N GLU A 242 -15.53 -14.57 -13.81
CA GLU A 242 -14.78 -15.80 -13.55
C GLU A 242 -13.86 -15.67 -12.33
N GLY A 243 -13.74 -14.46 -11.77
CA GLY A 243 -12.84 -14.19 -10.66
C GLY A 243 -11.40 -14.07 -11.13
N LEU A 244 -11.19 -13.54 -12.34
CA LEU A 244 -9.86 -13.38 -12.91
C LEU A 244 -9.03 -12.47 -12.02
N ARG A 245 -7.76 -12.85 -11.83
CA ARG A 245 -6.85 -12.10 -10.97
C ARG A 245 -6.51 -10.77 -11.63
N GLY A 246 -6.37 -9.73 -10.81
CA GLY A 246 -5.94 -8.42 -11.27
C GLY A 246 -5.83 -7.44 -10.12
N ALA A 247 -4.95 -6.45 -10.28
CA ALA A 247 -4.80 -5.37 -9.32
C ALA A 247 -6.03 -4.45 -9.32
N GLY A 248 -6.68 -4.31 -8.15
CA GLY A 248 -7.78 -3.37 -7.99
C GLY A 248 -7.31 -1.92 -8.24
N PRO A 249 -8.20 -1.02 -8.68
CA PRO A 249 -9.64 -1.18 -8.89
C PRO A 249 -10.02 -1.61 -10.30
N PHE A 250 -9.07 -1.99 -11.16
CA PHE A 250 -9.35 -2.43 -12.53
C PHE A 250 -9.83 -3.88 -12.60
N SER A 251 -9.73 -4.62 -11.51
CA SER A 251 -10.46 -5.87 -11.25
C SER A 251 -11.71 -5.61 -10.39
N TRP A 252 -12.69 -6.52 -10.46
CA TRP A 252 -13.92 -6.42 -9.69
C TRP A 252 -13.65 -6.41 -8.18
N THR A 253 -14.05 -5.34 -7.51
CA THR A 253 -14.12 -5.25 -6.05
C THR A 253 -15.55 -5.51 -5.60
N VAL A 254 -15.77 -6.61 -4.89
CA VAL A 254 -17.10 -7.09 -4.47
C VAL A 254 -17.27 -6.95 -2.95
N ASP A 255 -18.45 -6.52 -2.49
CA ASP A 255 -18.85 -6.65 -1.09
C ASP A 255 -19.26 -8.09 -0.81
N ASN A 256 -18.39 -8.85 -0.14
CA ASN A 256 -18.59 -10.26 0.18
C ASN A 256 -19.82 -10.54 1.08
N LYS A 257 -20.46 -9.50 1.65
CA LYS A 257 -21.75 -9.65 2.37
C LYS A 257 -22.96 -9.55 1.46
N ALA A 258 -22.79 -9.01 0.26
CA ALA A 258 -23.85 -8.76 -0.69
C ALA A 258 -23.70 -9.62 -1.95
N ALA A 259 -22.48 -10.02 -2.32
CA ALA A 259 -22.24 -10.82 -3.51
C ALA A 259 -21.04 -11.78 -3.41
N SER A 260 -21.02 -12.77 -4.29
CA SER A 260 -19.94 -13.75 -4.44
C SER A 260 -19.83 -14.21 -5.91
N PHE A 261 -18.62 -14.55 -6.33
CA PHE A 261 -18.38 -15.20 -7.63
C PHE A 261 -18.90 -16.64 -7.61
N GLU A 262 -19.52 -17.05 -8.70
CA GLU A 262 -20.01 -18.41 -8.92
C GLU A 262 -18.90 -19.31 -9.50
N PRO A 263 -18.88 -20.62 -9.20
CA PRO A 263 -17.79 -21.51 -9.61
C PRO A 263 -17.58 -21.65 -11.12
N ASN A 264 -18.61 -21.43 -11.93
CA ASN A 264 -18.59 -21.55 -13.39
C ASN A 264 -18.68 -20.17 -14.08
N GLY A 265 -18.27 -19.12 -13.38
CA GLY A 265 -18.51 -17.74 -13.80
C GLY A 265 -19.88 -17.23 -13.36
N GLY A 266 -19.96 -15.91 -13.29
CA GLY A 266 -21.10 -15.16 -12.82
C GLY A 266 -20.91 -14.57 -11.42
N LEU A 267 -21.69 -13.54 -11.13
CA LEU A 267 -21.74 -12.85 -9.85
C LEU A 267 -23.13 -13.03 -9.24
N ALA A 268 -23.24 -13.83 -8.18
CA ALA A 268 -24.46 -13.90 -7.38
C ALA A 268 -24.51 -12.69 -6.45
N ALA A 269 -25.56 -11.89 -6.58
CA ALA A 269 -25.77 -10.67 -5.83
C ALA A 269 -27.09 -10.70 -5.06
N SER A 270 -27.08 -10.09 -3.88
CA SER A 270 -28.22 -9.94 -2.99
C SER A 270 -28.32 -8.49 -2.51
N SER A 271 -29.53 -7.95 -2.54
CA SER A 271 -29.82 -6.59 -2.09
C SER A 271 -30.86 -6.61 -0.98
N TYR A 272 -30.49 -6.10 0.20
CA TYR A 272 -31.35 -6.02 1.38
C TYR A 272 -31.17 -4.68 2.11
N GLY A 273 -32.23 -4.25 2.78
CA GLY A 273 -32.25 -3.03 3.59
C GLY A 273 -32.77 -1.79 2.87
N PRO A 274 -32.83 -0.64 3.59
CA PRO A 274 -33.53 0.55 3.14
C PRO A 274 -32.66 1.56 2.38
N SER A 275 -31.40 1.24 2.10
CA SER A 275 -30.42 2.19 1.56
C SER A 275 -29.75 1.64 0.30
N ARG A 276 -29.40 2.51 -0.65
CA ARG A 276 -28.53 2.16 -1.76
C ARG A 276 -27.20 1.63 -1.22
N LYS A 277 -26.77 0.45 -1.68
CA LYS A 277 -25.47 -0.14 -1.30
C LYS A 277 -24.71 -0.57 -2.53
N SER A 278 -23.44 -0.18 -2.61
CA SER A 278 -22.51 -0.65 -3.63
C SER A 278 -22.23 -2.13 -3.40
N ILE A 279 -22.43 -2.96 -4.43
CA ILE A 279 -22.25 -4.42 -4.38
C ILE A 279 -20.97 -4.81 -5.09
N ALA A 280 -20.75 -4.31 -6.30
CA ALA A 280 -19.55 -4.57 -7.09
C ALA A 280 -19.11 -3.30 -7.81
N ARG A 281 -17.79 -3.09 -7.94
CA ARG A 281 -17.21 -1.94 -8.62
C ARG A 281 -15.97 -2.33 -9.40
N GLN A 282 -15.76 -1.66 -10.53
CA GLN A 282 -14.54 -1.74 -11.31
C GLN A 282 -14.26 -0.40 -12.00
N ALA A 283 -13.01 -0.01 -12.09
CA ALA A 283 -12.55 1.06 -12.98
C ALA A 283 -12.16 0.45 -14.34
N THR A 284 -12.46 1.12 -15.44
CA THR A 284 -12.10 0.65 -16.78
C THR A 284 -11.89 1.82 -17.74
N LYS A 285 -11.35 1.53 -18.93
CA LYS A 285 -11.17 2.49 -20.03
C LYS A 285 -12.14 2.12 -21.15
N ILE A 286 -13.32 2.75 -21.15
CA ILE A 286 -14.32 2.66 -22.23
C ILE A 286 -13.95 3.71 -23.29
N PRO A 287 -13.88 3.34 -24.59
CA PRO A 287 -13.64 4.30 -25.66
C PRO A 287 -14.68 5.42 -25.68
N ALA A 288 -14.24 6.64 -26.00
CA ALA A 288 -15.13 7.77 -26.23
C ALA A 288 -16.06 7.50 -27.43
N GLY A 289 -17.29 8.01 -27.37
CA GLY A 289 -18.29 7.82 -28.42
C GLY A 289 -19.52 7.01 -27.99
N LEU A 290 -20.27 6.52 -28.98
CA LEU A 290 -21.50 5.75 -28.77
C LEU A 290 -21.14 4.30 -28.47
N ASN A 291 -21.51 3.82 -27.29
CA ASN A 291 -21.25 2.47 -26.82
C ASN A 291 -22.59 1.74 -26.55
N GLN A 292 -22.53 0.42 -26.48
CA GLN A 292 -23.63 -0.45 -26.09
C GLN A 292 -23.22 -1.28 -24.88
N ALA A 293 -23.97 -1.15 -23.78
CA ALA A 293 -23.85 -2.04 -22.63
C ALA A 293 -24.78 -3.23 -22.82
N SER A 294 -24.27 -4.45 -22.61
CA SER A 294 -25.01 -5.70 -22.65
C SER A 294 -24.81 -6.49 -21.36
N ILE A 295 -25.90 -6.77 -20.64
CA ILE A 295 -25.87 -7.46 -19.35
C ILE A 295 -26.77 -8.69 -19.43
N VAL A 296 -26.22 -9.87 -19.10
CA VAL A 296 -27.00 -11.12 -18.99
C VAL A 296 -27.22 -11.42 -17.51
N MET A 297 -28.48 -11.42 -17.08
CA MET A 297 -28.83 -11.72 -15.70
C MET A 297 -30.16 -12.46 -15.55
N SER A 298 -30.27 -13.19 -14.45
CA SER A 298 -31.51 -13.82 -13.96
C SER A 298 -31.69 -13.54 -12.47
N GLY A 299 -32.87 -13.79 -11.92
CA GLY A 299 -33.06 -13.62 -10.49
C GLY A 299 -34.48 -13.70 -9.99
N SER A 300 -34.65 -13.17 -8.77
CA SER A 300 -35.93 -12.94 -8.11
C SER A 300 -35.96 -11.49 -7.62
N VAL A 301 -36.30 -10.60 -8.55
CA VAL A 301 -36.47 -9.16 -8.29
C VAL A 301 -37.87 -8.79 -8.72
N THR A 302 -38.62 -8.13 -7.84
CA THR A 302 -39.98 -7.65 -8.13
C THR A 302 -39.97 -6.13 -8.23
N ASP A 303 -40.81 -5.53 -9.06
CA ASP A 303 -40.88 -4.05 -9.22
C ASP A 303 -40.99 -3.24 -7.92
N ARG A 304 -41.67 -3.77 -6.91
CA ARG A 304 -41.85 -3.10 -5.60
C ARG A 304 -40.86 -3.56 -4.52
N GLY A 305 -40.00 -4.51 -4.85
CA GLY A 305 -38.96 -5.03 -3.95
C GLY A 305 -37.62 -4.37 -4.22
N ASN A 306 -36.57 -4.80 -3.52
CA ASN A 306 -35.23 -4.32 -3.80
C ASN A 306 -34.80 -4.71 -5.21
N ALA A 307 -34.26 -3.73 -5.94
CA ALA A 307 -33.80 -3.86 -7.31
C ALA A 307 -32.27 -3.76 -7.38
N PHE A 308 -31.73 -4.00 -8.57
CA PHE A 308 -30.33 -3.73 -8.88
C PHE A 308 -30.23 -2.58 -9.89
N GLU A 309 -29.19 -1.79 -9.75
CA GLU A 309 -28.87 -0.69 -10.66
C GLU A 309 -27.41 -0.81 -11.07
N TRP A 310 -27.21 -0.84 -12.37
CA TRP A 310 -25.91 -0.61 -12.99
C TRP A 310 -25.75 0.88 -13.25
N ALA A 311 -24.57 1.41 -12.96
CA ALA A 311 -24.24 2.78 -13.23
C ALA A 311 -22.80 2.88 -13.75
N ILE A 312 -22.59 3.74 -14.75
CA ILE A 312 -21.28 4.11 -15.27
C ILE A 312 -21.06 5.59 -14.96
N TYR A 313 -19.92 5.91 -14.34
CA TYR A 313 -19.50 7.28 -14.02
C TYR A 313 -18.19 7.56 -14.74
N CYS A 314 -17.95 8.79 -15.20
CA CYS A 314 -16.56 9.23 -15.40
C CYS A 314 -15.83 9.16 -14.05
N TYR A 315 -14.55 8.79 -14.02
CA TYR A 315 -13.84 8.40 -12.80
C TYR A 315 -13.92 9.43 -11.65
N HIS A 316 -13.84 10.73 -11.98
CA HIS A 316 -13.96 11.83 -11.00
C HIS A 316 -15.38 12.37 -10.82
N SER A 317 -16.33 11.94 -11.67
CA SER A 317 -17.71 12.39 -11.60
C SER A 317 -18.48 11.63 -10.51
N ARG A 318 -19.39 12.35 -9.86
CA ARG A 318 -20.41 11.77 -8.97
C ARG A 318 -21.73 11.51 -9.68
N THR A 319 -21.90 12.07 -10.87
CA THR A 319 -23.09 11.90 -11.70
C THR A 319 -22.83 10.79 -12.71
N PRO A 320 -23.69 9.77 -12.80
CA PRO A 320 -23.53 8.72 -13.78
C PRO A 320 -23.79 9.27 -15.19
N ILE A 321 -22.99 8.83 -16.16
CA ILE A 321 -23.25 9.07 -17.59
C ILE A 321 -24.24 8.06 -18.17
N TRP A 322 -24.46 6.95 -17.47
CA TRP A 322 -25.43 5.93 -17.82
C TRP A 322 -25.88 5.17 -16.57
N THR A 323 -27.16 4.79 -16.55
CA THR A 323 -27.75 3.95 -15.51
C THR A 323 -28.75 2.98 -16.13
N MET A 324 -28.71 1.72 -15.73
CA MET A 324 -29.71 0.72 -16.10
C MET A 324 -30.22 0.02 -14.85
N ARG A 325 -31.54 0.08 -14.65
CA ARG A 325 -32.20 -0.59 -13.52
C ARG A 325 -32.72 -1.94 -13.95
N ALA A 326 -32.35 -2.98 -13.20
CA ALA A 326 -32.87 -4.32 -13.35
C ALA A 326 -34.05 -4.52 -12.40
N THR A 327 -35.27 -4.48 -12.94
CA THR A 327 -36.50 -4.90 -12.26
C THR A 327 -37.11 -6.11 -12.96
N ASN A 328 -37.98 -6.85 -12.27
CA ASN A 328 -38.68 -8.02 -12.82
C ASN A 328 -37.78 -9.05 -13.50
N LEU A 329 -36.64 -9.39 -12.88
CA LEU A 329 -35.74 -10.38 -13.45
C LEU A 329 -36.41 -11.76 -13.51
N PRO A 330 -36.46 -12.42 -14.69
CA PRO A 330 -36.96 -13.77 -14.80
C PRO A 330 -35.97 -14.77 -14.19
N SER A 331 -36.45 -16.01 -13.96
CA SER A 331 -35.61 -17.11 -13.48
C SER A 331 -34.58 -17.56 -14.53
N GLU A 332 -34.89 -17.40 -15.81
CA GLU A 332 -34.00 -17.70 -16.92
C GLU A 332 -33.11 -16.50 -17.26
N PRO A 333 -31.84 -16.71 -17.63
CA PRO A 333 -30.96 -15.60 -18.02
C PRO A 333 -31.52 -14.82 -19.20
N THR A 334 -31.63 -13.50 -19.02
CA THR A 334 -32.11 -12.59 -20.06
C THR A 334 -31.07 -11.50 -20.29
N ALA A 335 -30.83 -11.20 -21.57
CA ALA A 335 -29.98 -10.09 -21.97
C ALA A 335 -30.76 -8.77 -21.91
N MET A 336 -30.16 -7.78 -21.27
CA MET A 336 -30.61 -6.39 -21.27
C MET A 336 -29.55 -5.57 -21.98
N THR A 337 -29.98 -4.71 -22.90
CA THR A 337 -29.06 -3.95 -23.76
C THR A 337 -29.51 -2.51 -23.82
N GLU A 338 -28.56 -1.57 -23.67
CA GLU A 338 -28.82 -0.14 -23.80
C GLU A 338 -27.61 0.59 -24.34
N THR A 339 -27.84 1.65 -25.11
CA THR A 339 -26.79 2.49 -25.67
C THR A 339 -26.52 3.69 -24.78
N PHE A 340 -25.27 4.11 -24.69
CA PHE A 340 -24.87 5.33 -23.98
C PHE A 340 -23.69 6.00 -24.69
N THR A 341 -23.44 7.27 -24.36
CA THR A 341 -22.32 8.02 -24.95
C THR A 341 -21.29 8.34 -23.88
N VAL A 342 -20.03 8.01 -24.15
CA VAL A 342 -18.87 8.43 -23.35
C VAL A 342 -18.34 9.74 -23.93
N PRO A 343 -18.28 10.84 -23.14
CA PRO A 343 -17.73 12.11 -23.61
C PRO A 343 -16.27 11.99 -24.05
N GLU A 344 -15.88 12.77 -25.08
CA GLU A 344 -14.50 12.82 -25.57
C GLU A 344 -13.54 13.50 -24.58
N SER A 345 -14.05 14.40 -23.73
CA SER A 345 -13.26 15.12 -22.73
C SER A 345 -13.70 14.77 -21.30
N ASP A 346 -12.77 14.90 -20.35
CA ASP A 346 -12.99 14.72 -18.90
C ASP A 346 -13.56 13.37 -18.47
N CYS A 347 -13.46 12.36 -19.34
CA CYS A 347 -14.02 11.02 -19.12
C CYS A 347 -13.14 9.90 -19.69
N GLU A 348 -11.81 10.01 -19.58
CA GLU A 348 -10.90 8.99 -20.12
C GLU A 348 -11.04 7.63 -19.44
N PHE A 349 -11.34 7.62 -18.14
CA PHE A 349 -11.63 6.43 -17.37
C PHE A 349 -13.02 6.52 -16.78
N GLN A 350 -13.65 5.36 -16.65
CA GLN A 350 -14.96 5.22 -16.05
C GLN A 350 -14.91 4.26 -14.88
N ARG A 351 -15.85 4.45 -13.96
CA ARG A 351 -16.14 3.54 -12.88
C ARG A 351 -17.50 2.92 -13.13
N ILE A 352 -17.51 1.61 -13.21
CA ILE A 352 -18.70 0.78 -13.26
C ILE A 352 -19.08 0.41 -11.83
N GLU A 353 -20.37 0.50 -11.51
CA GLU A 353 -20.92 0.11 -10.22
C GLU A 353 -22.21 -0.70 -10.41
N LEU A 354 -22.28 -1.84 -9.74
CA LEU A 354 -23.51 -2.53 -9.40
C LEU A 354 -23.93 -2.11 -7.99
N ALA A 355 -25.14 -1.60 -7.84
CA ALA A 355 -25.71 -1.26 -6.54
C ALA A 355 -27.06 -1.94 -6.32
N GLY A 356 -27.33 -2.30 -5.07
CA GLY A 356 -28.67 -2.64 -4.60
C GLY A 356 -29.45 -1.37 -4.31
N ILE A 357 -30.66 -1.25 -4.85
CA ILE A 357 -31.58 -0.12 -4.62
C ILE A 357 -32.77 -0.59 -3.78
N PRO A 358 -33.16 0.13 -2.71
CA PRO A 358 -34.33 -0.22 -1.93
C PRO A 358 -35.61 -0.12 -2.76
N GLY A 359 -36.51 -1.09 -2.59
CA GLY A 359 -37.87 -1.00 -3.11
C GLY A 359 -38.83 -0.33 -2.13
N ASP A 360 -40.10 -0.21 -2.54
CA ASP A 360 -41.19 0.26 -1.67
C ASP A 360 -41.40 -0.67 -0.48
N PHE A 361 -41.12 -1.97 -0.66
CA PHE A 361 -41.22 -2.99 0.38
C PHE A 361 -39.87 -3.68 0.60
N PRO A 362 -39.49 -3.96 1.87
CA PRO A 362 -38.23 -4.59 2.21
C PRO A 362 -38.26 -6.08 1.85
N ARG A 363 -38.08 -6.39 0.57
CA ARG A 363 -37.89 -7.75 0.05
C ARG A 363 -36.47 -7.89 -0.45
N THR A 364 -35.81 -8.97 -0.04
CA THR A 364 -34.47 -9.28 -0.55
C THR A 364 -34.55 -9.55 -2.06
N GLY A 365 -33.88 -8.72 -2.85
CA GLY A 365 -33.65 -8.99 -4.26
C GLY A 365 -32.46 -9.92 -4.40
N ARG A 366 -32.56 -10.94 -5.26
CA ARG A 366 -31.43 -11.80 -5.64
C ARG A 366 -31.28 -11.80 -7.15
N ALA A 367 -30.05 -11.70 -7.63
CA ALA A 367 -29.72 -11.80 -9.04
C ALA A 367 -28.45 -12.63 -9.23
N VAL A 368 -28.35 -13.31 -10.35
CA VAL A 368 -27.10 -13.87 -10.87
C VAL A 368 -26.78 -13.13 -12.14
N ILE A 369 -25.66 -12.42 -12.14
CA ILE A 369 -25.15 -11.71 -13.31
C ILE A 369 -24.15 -12.63 -13.99
N GLN A 370 -24.49 -13.14 -15.16
CA GLN A 370 -23.61 -14.05 -15.89
C GLN A 370 -22.57 -13.30 -16.71
N ARG A 371 -22.94 -12.12 -17.23
CA ARG A 371 -22.07 -11.37 -18.14
C ARG A 371 -22.37 -9.87 -18.14
N PHE A 372 -21.34 -9.04 -18.23
CA PHE A 372 -21.44 -7.61 -18.53
C PHE A 372 -20.35 -7.20 -19.52
N GLU A 373 -20.77 -6.85 -20.74
CA GLU A 373 -19.92 -6.39 -21.83
C GLU A 373 -20.29 -4.96 -22.24
N ILE A 374 -19.31 -4.22 -22.75
CA ILE A 374 -19.46 -2.89 -23.34
C ILE A 374 -18.73 -2.87 -24.67
N ASP A 375 -19.49 -2.66 -25.75
CA ASP A 375 -18.96 -2.60 -27.11
C ASP A 375 -19.07 -1.18 -27.66
N LEU A 376 -18.04 -0.74 -28.38
CA LEU A 376 -18.10 0.50 -29.16
C LEU A 376 -18.99 0.25 -30.38
N LEU A 377 -20.08 1.02 -30.51
CA LEU A 377 -20.86 1.02 -31.74
C LEU A 377 -20.10 1.87 -32.75
N GLU A 378 -19.33 1.23 -33.61
CA GLU A 378 -18.75 1.89 -34.77
C GLU A 378 -19.88 2.63 -35.48
N ARG A 379 -19.76 3.96 -35.60
CA ARG A 379 -20.63 4.70 -36.52
C ARG A 379 -20.39 4.04 -37.86
N ALA A 380 -21.40 3.37 -38.41
CA ALA A 380 -21.38 2.96 -39.81
C ALA A 380 -20.97 4.19 -40.60
N LEU A 381 -19.70 4.23 -41.00
CA LEU A 381 -19.15 5.33 -41.76
C LEU A 381 -20.03 5.37 -43.00
N THR A 382 -20.79 6.44 -43.11
CA THR A 382 -21.62 6.70 -44.27
C THR A 382 -20.64 6.90 -45.41
N GLU A 383 -20.46 5.86 -46.22
CA GLU A 383 -19.70 5.90 -47.47
C GLU A 383 -20.23 6.97 -48.43
#